data_AF-A0A1J9UX18-F1
#
_entry.id   AF-A0A1J9UX18-F1
#
_cell.length_a   1.000
_cell.length_b   1.000
_cell.length_c   1.000
_cell.angle_alpha   90.00
_cell.angle_beta   90.00
_cell.angle_gamma   90.00
#
_symmetry.space_group_name_H-M   'P 1'
#
loop_
_entity.id
_entity.type
_entity.pdbx_description
1 polymer ?
#
loop_
_entity_poly.entity_id
_entity_poly.type
_entity_poly.pdbx_seq_one_letter_code
_entity_poly.pdbx_strand_id
1 'polypeptide(L)'
;MAKHRKMALHADNMPEDVYRILNEKANSRQLTAFIVELVLNEKRYEQLLQKLDNVEQRLNLLDTVENKLELLLTNGVVSAQRQEDLKTEEPILQEGKIIDARVVLGGISEEDNEELDF
;
A
#
# COMPACT_ATOMS: atom_id res chain seq x y z
N MET A 1 2.77 35.92 -34.33
CA MET A 1 1.46 35.25 -34.52
C MET A 1 1.70 33.94 -35.24
N ALA A 2 1.50 32.79 -34.58
CA ALA A 2 1.68 31.49 -35.21
C ALA A 2 0.58 31.29 -36.26
N LYS A 3 0.96 31.04 -37.52
CA LYS A 3 0.01 30.82 -38.60
C LYS A 3 -0.54 29.40 -38.50
N HIS A 4 -1.72 29.24 -37.92
CA HIS A 4 -2.35 27.92 -37.82
C HIS A 4 -2.72 27.41 -39.23
N ARG A 5 -2.29 26.19 -39.55
CA ARG A 5 -2.62 25.51 -40.80
C ARG A 5 -4.13 25.21 -40.80
N LYS A 6 -4.81 25.50 -41.92
CA LYS A 6 -6.22 25.14 -42.09
C LYS A 6 -6.36 23.62 -42.10
N MET A 7 -7.30 23.11 -41.32
CA MET A 7 -7.66 21.69 -41.26
C MET A 7 -8.98 21.51 -42.02
N ALA A 8 -9.08 20.44 -42.81
CA ALA A 8 -10.29 20.06 -43.51
C ALA A 8 -10.63 18.61 -43.12
N LEU A 9 -11.90 18.38 -42.75
CA LEU A 9 -12.42 17.06 -42.46
C LEU A 9 -13.10 16.55 -43.73
N HIS A 10 -12.71 15.37 -44.18
CA HIS A 10 -13.34 14.71 -45.34
C HIS A 10 -14.54 13.91 -44.83
N ALA A 11 -15.71 14.12 -45.43
CA ALA A 11 -16.95 13.47 -45.02
C ALA A 11 -16.98 11.97 -45.35
N ASP A 12 -16.20 11.53 -46.35
CA ASP A 12 -16.24 10.16 -46.89
C ASP A 12 -15.91 9.07 -45.86
N ASN A 13 -15.13 9.40 -44.82
CA ASN A 13 -14.74 8.46 -43.75
C ASN A 13 -15.49 8.72 -42.43
N MET A 14 -16.51 9.57 -42.43
CA MET A 14 -17.23 9.94 -41.22
C MET A 14 -18.51 9.12 -41.10
N PRO A 15 -18.77 8.49 -39.93
CA PRO A 15 -20.07 7.86 -39.68
C PRO A 15 -21.21 8.88 -39.85
N GLU A 16 -22.30 8.46 -40.49
CA GLU A 16 -23.42 9.34 -40.84
C GLU A 16 -23.99 10.10 -39.63
N ASP A 17 -24.06 9.44 -38.48
CA ASP A 17 -24.54 10.06 -37.24
C ASP A 17 -23.64 11.22 -36.78
N VAL A 18 -22.32 11.06 -36.89
CA VAL A 18 -21.33 12.09 -36.55
C VAL A 18 -21.41 13.24 -37.54
N TYR A 19 -21.54 12.92 -38.84
CA TYR A 19 -21.69 13.92 -39.89
C TYR A 19 -22.93 14.78 -39.68
N ARG A 20 -24.08 14.16 -39.38
CA ARG A 20 -25.34 14.88 -39.11
C ARG A 20 -25.17 15.87 -37.95
N ILE A 21 -24.59 15.44 -36.84
CA ILE A 21 -24.38 16.30 -35.66
C ILE A 21 -23.45 17.46 -36.00
N LEU A 22 -22.32 17.20 -36.67
CA LEU A 22 -21.39 18.26 -37.05
C LEU A 22 -22.01 19.22 -38.07
N ASN A 23 -22.82 18.72 -39.01
CA ASN A 23 -23.50 19.53 -40.01
C ASN A 23 -24.57 20.45 -39.36
N GLU A 24 -25.35 19.95 -38.40
CA GLU A 24 -26.28 20.77 -37.62
C GLU A 24 -25.54 21.90 -36.87
N LYS A 25 -24.40 21.59 -36.26
CA LYS A 25 -23.57 22.58 -35.56
C LYS A 25 -22.83 23.53 -36.52
N ALA A 26 -22.54 23.10 -37.74
CA ALA A 26 -22.02 23.95 -38.80
C ALA A 26 -23.06 24.97 -39.24
N ASN A 27 -24.31 24.53 -39.41
CA ASN A 27 -25.45 25.40 -39.75
C ASN A 27 -25.71 26.45 -38.66
N SER A 28 -25.50 26.11 -37.38
CA SER A 28 -25.60 27.06 -36.27
C SER A 28 -24.36 27.95 -36.08
N ARG A 29 -23.34 27.84 -36.96
CA ARG A 29 -22.04 28.53 -36.86
C ARG A 29 -21.26 28.25 -35.57
N GLN A 30 -21.55 27.14 -34.89
CA GLN A 30 -20.92 26.76 -33.61
C GLN A 30 -19.97 25.57 -33.74
N LEU A 31 -19.75 25.05 -34.94
CA LEU A 31 -18.91 23.87 -35.19
C LEU A 31 -17.54 23.95 -34.53
N THR A 32 -16.84 25.08 -34.67
CA THR A 32 -15.49 25.24 -34.10
C THR A 32 -15.51 25.16 -32.57
N ALA A 33 -16.47 25.81 -31.91
CA ALA A 33 -16.59 25.77 -30.45
C ALA A 33 -16.92 24.35 -29.97
N PHE A 34 -17.85 23.68 -30.67
CA PHE A 34 -18.22 22.31 -30.37
C PHE A 34 -17.04 21.33 -30.50
N ILE A 35 -16.25 21.44 -31.57
CA ILE A 35 -15.04 20.60 -31.75
C ILE A 35 -14.02 20.86 -30.63
N VAL A 36 -13.81 22.13 -30.26
CA VAL A 36 -12.90 22.49 -29.16
C VAL A 36 -13.36 21.87 -27.85
N GLU A 37 -14.64 21.99 -27.51
CA GLU A 37 -15.22 21.36 -26.31
C GLU A 37 -15.06 19.84 -26.33
N LEU A 38 -15.28 19.20 -27.47
CA LEU A 38 -15.18 17.74 -27.61
C LEU A 38 -13.75 17.26 -27.33
N VAL A 39 -12.74 17.95 -27.89
CA VAL A 39 -11.32 17.65 -27.65
C VAL A 39 -10.91 17.93 -26.20
N LEU A 40 -11.42 19.01 -25.59
CA LEU A 40 -11.16 19.31 -24.18
C LEU A 40 -11.77 18.27 -23.25
N ASN A 41 -12.99 17.82 -23.57
CA ASN A 41 -13.68 16.80 -22.80
C ASN A 41 -12.98 15.45 -22.91
N GLU A 42 -12.52 15.05 -24.09
CA GLU A 42 -11.73 13.83 -24.29
C GLU A 42 -10.51 13.78 -23.35
N LYS A 43 -9.72 14.86 -23.31
CA LYS A 43 -8.57 14.97 -22.39
C LYS A 43 -8.98 14.91 -20.92
N ARG A 44 -10.11 15.51 -20.57
CA ARG A 44 -10.65 15.49 -19.20
C ARG A 44 -11.09 14.07 -18.81
N TYR A 45 -11.68 13.32 -19.73
CA TYR A 45 -12.08 11.93 -19.51
C TYR A 45 -10.86 11.01 -19.34
N GLU A 46 -9.81 11.17 -20.15
CA GLU A 46 -8.54 10.46 -19.93
C GLU A 46 -7.95 10.71 -18.54
N GLN A 47 -7.93 11.96 -18.09
CA GLN A 47 -7.45 12.30 -16.75
C GLN A 47 -8.33 11.70 -15.65
N LEU A 48 -9.64 11.64 -15.87
CA LEU A 48 -10.57 11.03 -14.92
C LEU A 48 -10.34 9.53 -14.84
N LEU A 49 -10.13 8.87 -15.98
CA LEU A 49 -9.84 7.44 -16.04
C LEU A 49 -8.53 7.10 -15.30
N GLN A 50 -7.47 7.87 -15.51
CA GLN A 50 -6.22 7.71 -14.76
C GLN A 50 -6.40 7.87 -13.24
N LYS A 51 -7.28 8.78 -12.81
CA LYS A 51 -7.60 8.93 -11.38
C LYS A 51 -8.39 7.75 -10.84
N LEU A 52 -9.32 7.21 -11.63
CA LEU A 52 -10.08 6.01 -11.28
C LEU A 52 -9.14 4.80 -11.15
N ASP A 53 -8.23 4.60 -12.10
CA ASP A 53 -7.22 3.54 -12.05
C ASP A 53 -6.34 3.67 -10.79
N ASN A 54 -5.94 4.90 -10.43
CA ASN A 54 -5.18 5.13 -9.20
C ASN A 54 -6.00 4.79 -7.94
N VAL A 55 -7.29 5.12 -7.93
CA VAL A 55 -8.18 4.78 -6.81
C VAL A 55 -8.36 3.26 -6.71
N GLU A 56 -8.55 2.56 -7.82
CA GLU A 56 -8.63 1.10 -7.87
C GLU A 56 -7.34 0.47 -7.32
N GLN A 57 -6.17 0.94 -7.76
CA GLN A 57 -4.88 0.48 -7.22
C GLN A 57 -4.78 0.69 -5.70
N ARG A 58 -5.27 1.83 -5.19
CA ARG A 58 -5.27 2.11 -3.74
C ARG A 58 -6.23 1.22 -2.97
N LEU A 59 -7.39 0.89 -3.54
CA LEU A 59 -8.33 -0.06 -2.94
C LEU A 59 -7.73 -1.46 -2.88
N ASN A 60 -7.12 -1.92 -3.97
CA ASN A 60 -6.41 -3.21 -4.00
C ASN A 60 -5.29 -3.25 -2.94
N LEU A 61 -4.55 -2.16 -2.75
CA LEU A 61 -3.57 -2.06 -1.67
C LEU A 61 -4.23 -2.15 -0.28
N LEU A 62 -5.39 -1.52 -0.09
CA LEU A 62 -6.14 -1.58 1.16
C LEU A 62 -6.58 -3.01 1.47
N ASP A 63 -7.10 -3.74 0.48
CA ASP A 63 -7.47 -5.15 0.61
C ASP A 63 -6.24 -6.00 1.00
N THR A 64 -5.05 -5.71 0.44
CA THR A 64 -3.83 -6.44 0.86
C THR A 64 -3.40 -6.12 2.29
N VAL A 65 -3.65 -4.90 2.77
CA VAL A 65 -3.34 -4.52 4.15
C VAL A 65 -4.34 -5.16 5.11
N GLU A 66 -5.62 -5.17 4.77
CA GLU A 66 -6.66 -5.86 5.54
C GLU A 66 -6.35 -7.35 5.67
N ASN A 67 -6.03 -8.03 4.56
CA ASN A 67 -5.63 -9.44 4.58
C ASN A 67 -4.36 -9.69 5.42
N LYS A 68 -3.37 -8.79 5.37
CA LYS A 68 -2.16 -8.89 6.22
C LYS A 68 -2.47 -8.68 7.69
N LEU A 69 -3.37 -7.76 8.03
CA LEU A 69 -3.81 -7.53 9.40
C LEU A 69 -4.61 -8.71 9.93
N GLU A 70 -5.50 -9.28 9.13
CA GLU A 70 -6.23 -10.50 9.47
C GLU A 70 -5.27 -11.68 9.67
N LEU A 71 -4.25 -11.83 8.81
CA LEU A 71 -3.19 -12.82 8.99
C LEU A 71 -2.39 -12.59 10.29
N LEU A 72 -2.10 -11.34 10.65
CA LEU A 72 -1.40 -11.02 11.90
C LEU A 72 -2.29 -11.22 13.13
N LEU A 73 -3.60 -11.02 13.02
CA LEU A 73 -4.55 -11.30 14.10
C LEU A 73 -4.75 -12.81 14.28
N THR A 74 -4.83 -13.57 13.19
CA THR A 74 -4.96 -15.03 13.22
C THR A 74 -3.66 -15.72 13.64
N ASN A 75 -2.50 -15.24 13.20
CA ASN A 75 -1.18 -15.75 13.64
C ASN A 75 -0.71 -15.15 14.98
N GLY A 76 -1.31 -14.04 15.42
CA GLY A 76 -1.02 -13.35 16.69
C GLY A 76 -1.86 -13.85 17.86
N VAL A 77 -3.00 -14.50 17.59
CA VAL A 77 -3.64 -15.39 18.57
C VAL A 77 -2.93 -16.73 18.47
N VAL A 78 -1.75 -16.79 19.10
CA VAL A 78 -1.42 -18.01 19.83
C VAL A 78 -2.51 -18.11 20.89
N SER A 79 -3.63 -18.76 20.54
CA SER A 79 -4.42 -19.40 21.57
C SER A 79 -3.37 -20.23 22.30
N ALA A 80 -3.02 -19.83 23.52
CA ALA A 80 -2.38 -20.74 24.43
C ALA A 80 -3.34 -21.93 24.43
N GLN A 81 -3.04 -22.93 23.58
CA GLN A 81 -3.62 -24.24 23.69
C GLN A 81 -3.28 -24.55 25.12
N ARG A 82 -4.33 -24.58 25.94
CA ARG A 82 -4.33 -25.16 27.26
C ARG A 82 -3.70 -26.53 27.01
N GLN A 83 -2.38 -26.64 27.20
CA GLN A 83 -1.69 -27.89 27.04
C GLN A 83 -2.26 -28.72 28.17
N GLU A 84 -3.18 -29.61 27.79
CA GLU A 84 -3.63 -30.68 28.65
C GLU A 84 -2.38 -31.46 29.08
N ASP A 85 -2.08 -31.37 30.37
CA ASP A 85 -1.41 -32.37 31.19
C ASP A 85 -0.25 -33.13 30.53
N LEU A 86 0.83 -32.44 30.17
CA LEU A 86 2.15 -33.06 30.29
C LEU A 86 2.56 -32.94 31.75
N LYS A 87 2.24 -33.99 32.53
CA LYS A 87 2.85 -34.28 33.84
C LYS A 87 4.36 -34.39 33.67
N THR A 88 5.03 -33.25 33.58
CA THR A 88 6.45 -33.16 33.83
C THR A 88 6.52 -32.80 35.31
N GLU A 89 7.00 -33.73 36.12
CA GLU A 89 7.23 -33.48 37.55
C GLU A 89 8.10 -32.23 37.67
N GLU A 90 7.49 -31.11 38.07
CA GLU A 90 8.23 -29.90 38.39
C GLU A 90 9.19 -30.25 39.54
N PRO A 91 10.51 -29.99 39.40
CA PRO A 91 11.42 -30.21 40.50
C PRO A 91 11.01 -29.29 41.65
N ILE A 92 10.67 -29.88 42.79
CA ILE A 92 10.31 -29.16 44.01
C ILE A 92 11.49 -28.26 44.39
N LEU A 93 11.33 -26.96 44.17
CA LEU A 93 12.31 -25.95 44.59
C LEU A 93 12.31 -25.89 46.11
N GLN A 94 13.45 -26.20 46.72
CA GLN A 94 13.67 -26.03 48.16
C GLN A 94 14.29 -24.66 48.42
N GLU A 95 13.69 -23.91 49.34
CA GLU A 95 14.21 -22.61 49.76
C GLU A 95 15.59 -22.77 50.42
N GLY A 96 16.59 -22.07 49.88
CA GLY A 96 17.96 -22.06 50.42
C GLY A 96 18.04 -21.30 51.74
N LYS A 97 18.81 -21.82 52.70
CA LYS A 97 19.01 -21.19 54.01
C LYS A 97 20.04 -20.06 53.91
N ILE A 98 19.64 -18.83 54.18
CA ILE A 98 20.55 -17.68 54.27
C ILE A 98 21.43 -17.88 55.52
N ILE A 99 22.74 -18.00 55.31
CA ILE A 99 23.76 -18.08 56.36
C ILE A 99 24.46 -16.73 56.48
N ASP A 100 24.56 -16.23 57.71
CA ASP A 100 25.16 -14.95 58.02
C ASP A 100 26.69 -15.10 58.07
N ALA A 101 27.37 -14.76 56.96
CA ALA A 101 28.81 -14.88 56.83
C ALA A 101 29.51 -13.63 57.39
N ARG A 102 30.28 -13.78 58.48
CA ARG A 102 30.94 -12.65 59.17
C ARG A 102 32.14 -12.05 58.42
N VAL A 103 32.69 -12.75 57.43
CA VAL A 103 33.82 -12.25 56.63
C VAL A 103 33.64 -12.72 55.19
N VAL A 104 33.45 -11.76 54.28
CA VAL A 104 33.50 -11.98 52.84
C VAL A 104 34.91 -11.62 52.39
N LEU A 105 35.72 -12.62 52.06
CA LEU A 105 37.01 -12.39 51.40
C LEU A 105 36.74 -12.12 49.92
N GLY A 106 36.72 -10.84 49.56
CA GLY A 106 36.67 -10.39 48.18
C GLY A 106 38.08 -10.30 47.61
N GLY A 107 38.36 -11.03 46.55
CA GLY A 107 39.55 -10.92 45.72
C GLY A 107 39.16 -11.22 44.28
N ILE A 108 39.72 -10.48 43.34
CA ILE A 108 39.63 -10.79 41.92
C ILE A 108 40.49 -12.06 41.74
N SER A 109 39.93 -13.12 41.16
CA SER A 109 40.70 -14.34 40.85
C SER A 109 41.81 -13.94 39.88
N GLU A 110 43.02 -14.52 40.00
CA GLU A 110 44.07 -14.23 39.01
C GLU A 110 43.66 -14.64 37.58
N GLU A 111 42.66 -15.52 37.46
CA GLU A 111 42.02 -15.91 36.19
C GLU A 111 41.20 -14.77 35.54
N ASP A 112 40.70 -13.81 36.33
CA ASP A 112 39.98 -12.64 35.81
C ASP A 112 40.94 -11.55 35.31
N ASN A 113 42.25 -11.75 35.45
CA ASN A 113 43.29 -10.80 35.07
C ASN A 113 43.91 -11.08 33.69
N GLU A 114 43.29 -11.95 32.89
CA GLU A 114 43.68 -12.16 31.50
C GLU A 114 43.33 -10.89 30.69
N GLU A 115 44.36 -10.07 30.39
CA GLU A 115 44.28 -8.98 29.41
C GLU A 115 43.83 -9.53 28.07
N LEU A 116 42.56 -9.34 27.72
CA LEU A 116 42.06 -9.55 26.37
C LEU A 116 42.63 -8.46 25.47
N ASP A 117 43.66 -8.82 24.69
CA ASP A 117 44.26 -7.97 23.65
C ASP A 117 43.26 -7.86 22.48
N PHE A 118 42.71 -6.65 22.28
CA PHE A 118 41.72 -6.33 21.24
C PHE A 118 42.38 -5.73 19.99
#